data_AF-A0A2D4WUD6-F1
#
_entry.id   AF-A0A2D4WUD6-F1
#
_cell.length_a   1.000
_cell.length_b   1.000
_cell.length_c   1.000
_cell.angle_alpha   90.00
_cell.angle_beta   90.00
_cell.angle_gamma   90.00
#
_symmetry.space_group_name_H-M   'P 1'
#
loop_
_entity.id
_entity.type
_entity.pdbx_description
1 polymer ?
#
loop_
_entity_poly.entity_id
_entity_poly.type
_entity_poly.pdbx_seq_one_letter_code
_entity_poly.pdbx_strand_id
1 'polypeptide(L)'
;NLNPIDRRGLNVMIRNGTLWVGHSISTPEDSRTTARWYEIDLDGWPSAELGEPYLLQAGEIRPDSDTHTFFPAIAVNGEGRAAVVYSRSSSTEFPTLEVAGRFPDDAPGTLGAPLTLAVSDAVPGSPGDVYRWGDYFDATMDPLDDQLFWFIGELYGPNGWQTEIGSFRVALVGDINGDGLIDGQDLAKLLSDWGTDDPDSDLDGSGTVAGGDLSLLLSNWS
;
A
#
# COMPACT_ATOMS: atom_id res chain seq x y z
N ASN A 1 19.95 5.70 -4.22
CA ASN A 1 20.10 5.97 -2.77
C ASN A 1 19.45 7.29 -2.40
N LEU A 2 18.21 7.21 -1.93
CA LEU A 2 17.43 8.33 -1.39
C LEU A 2 17.62 8.40 0.13
N ASN A 3 17.52 9.60 0.72
CA ASN A 3 17.67 9.83 2.15
C ASN A 3 16.32 10.01 2.83
N PRO A 4 15.95 9.11 3.77
CA PRO A 4 14.68 9.16 4.49
C PRO A 4 14.63 10.17 5.65
N ILE A 5 15.63 11.05 5.76
CA ILE A 5 15.82 12.05 6.82
C ILE A 5 16.21 11.44 8.17
N ASP A 6 15.49 10.44 8.67
CA ASP A 6 15.72 9.80 9.98
C ASP A 6 15.00 8.43 10.10
N ARG A 7 15.27 7.69 11.18
CA ARG A 7 14.66 6.41 11.59
C ARG A 7 13.47 6.60 12.54
N ARG A 8 12.68 7.67 12.36
CA ARG A 8 11.46 7.89 13.16
C ARG A 8 10.28 7.16 12.51
N GLY A 9 9.25 6.89 13.31
CA GLY A 9 7.93 6.60 12.76
C GLY A 9 7.46 7.82 11.96
N LEU A 10 7.10 7.61 10.70
CA LEU A 10 6.82 8.69 9.74
C LEU A 10 5.32 8.96 9.62
N ASN A 11 4.51 7.92 9.79
CA ASN A 11 3.07 8.01 9.68
C ASN A 11 2.42 7.11 10.73
N VAL A 12 1.29 7.54 11.29
CA VAL A 12 0.61 6.84 12.36
C VAL A 12 -0.90 7.04 12.26
N MET A 13 -1.64 5.97 12.52
CA MET A 13 -3.09 5.98 12.59
C MET A 13 -3.58 5.19 13.80
N ILE A 14 -4.61 5.67 14.47
CA ILE A 14 -5.36 4.87 15.45
C ILE A 14 -6.70 4.50 14.83
N ARG A 15 -7.02 3.20 14.82
CA ARG A 15 -8.32 2.69 14.38
C ARG A 15 -8.69 1.48 15.21
N ASN A 16 -9.95 1.40 15.64
CA ASN A 16 -10.51 0.24 16.36
C ASN A 16 -9.71 -0.21 17.60
N GLY A 17 -9.09 0.73 18.33
CA GLY A 17 -8.28 0.42 19.52
C GLY A 17 -6.83 0.02 19.20
N THR A 18 -6.44 0.05 17.93
CA THR A 18 -5.12 -0.36 17.46
C THR A 18 -4.37 0.83 16.87
N LEU A 19 -3.10 0.96 17.23
CA LEU A 19 -2.15 1.91 16.68
C LEU A 19 -1.37 1.26 15.54
N TRP A 20 -1.41 1.90 14.38
CA TRP A 20 -0.71 1.48 13.17
C TRP A 20 0.38 2.48 12.86
N VAL A 21 1.58 1.99 12.54
CA VAL A 21 2.75 2.85 12.34
C VAL A 21 3.51 2.45 11.08
N GLY A 22 3.80 3.44 10.22
CA GLY A 22 4.77 3.32 9.13
C GLY A 22 6.14 3.84 9.57
N HIS A 23 7.20 3.07 9.30
CA HIS A 23 8.57 3.38 9.72
C HIS A 23 9.59 3.00 8.64
N SER A 24 10.43 3.95 8.23
CA SER A 24 11.62 3.65 7.43
C SER A 24 12.76 3.17 8.33
N ILE A 25 13.11 1.88 8.24
CA ILE A 25 14.22 1.28 8.98
C ILE A 25 15.45 1.08 8.11
N SER A 26 16.60 0.86 8.74
CA SER A 26 17.77 0.26 8.10
C SER A 26 17.85 -1.19 8.56
N THR A 27 17.73 -2.14 7.63
CA THR A 27 17.75 -3.58 7.92
C THR A 27 19.15 -4.03 8.38
N PRO A 28 19.28 -4.80 9.48
CA PRO A 28 20.59 -5.20 9.99
C PRO A 28 21.43 -6.04 9.02
N GLU A 29 20.78 -6.79 8.13
CA GLU A 29 21.43 -7.78 7.26
C GLU A 29 22.21 -7.14 6.11
N ASP A 30 21.67 -6.07 5.53
CA ASP A 30 22.18 -5.43 4.31
C ASP A 30 22.23 -3.89 4.40
N SER A 31 21.90 -3.32 5.57
CA SER A 31 21.80 -1.88 5.82
C SER A 31 20.80 -1.15 4.91
N ARG A 32 19.93 -1.87 4.21
CA ARG A 32 19.01 -1.32 3.23
C ARG A 32 17.90 -0.52 3.90
N THR A 33 17.50 0.59 3.27
CA THR A 33 16.30 1.30 3.71
C THR A 33 15.08 0.48 3.35
N THR A 34 14.27 0.15 4.36
CA THR A 34 13.09 -0.69 4.22
C THR A 34 11.92 -0.04 4.94
N ALA A 35 10.78 0.04 4.26
CA ALA A 35 9.50 0.35 4.87
C ALA A 35 9.06 -0.83 5.74
N ARG A 36 8.87 -0.57 7.03
CA ARG A 36 8.29 -1.51 7.99
C ARG A 36 7.01 -0.90 8.54
N TRP A 37 6.01 -1.75 8.75
CA TRP A 37 4.77 -1.38 9.43
C TRP A 37 4.60 -2.17 10.72
N TYR A 38 3.83 -1.60 11.65
CA TYR A 38 3.49 -2.20 12.93
C TYR A 38 2.00 -2.07 13.19
N GLU A 39 1.44 -3.09 13.82
CA GLU A 39 0.11 -3.09 14.41
C GLU A 39 0.27 -3.32 15.91
N ILE A 40 -0.15 -2.34 16.71
CA ILE A 40 0.02 -2.33 18.16
C ILE A 40 -1.37 -2.22 18.77
N ASP A 41 -1.82 -3.25 19.48
CA ASP A 41 -3.04 -3.16 20.29
C ASP A 41 -2.76 -2.18 21.42
N LEU A 42 -3.66 -1.21 21.63
CA LEU A 42 -3.51 -0.26 22.72
C LEU A 42 -4.00 -0.84 24.06
N ASP A 43 -4.75 -1.94 24.07
CA ASP A 43 -5.30 -2.58 25.27
C ASP A 43 -6.00 -1.56 26.20
N GLY A 44 -6.75 -0.62 25.62
CA GLY A 44 -7.44 0.44 26.37
C GLY A 44 -6.55 1.59 26.89
N TRP A 45 -5.27 1.64 26.55
CA TRP A 45 -4.39 2.79 26.80
C TRP A 45 -5.00 4.11 26.28
N PRO A 46 -4.81 5.27 26.96
CA PRO A 46 -3.95 5.53 28.12
C PRO A 46 -4.57 5.18 29.48
N SER A 47 -5.67 4.42 29.52
CA SER A 47 -6.25 4.00 30.80
C SER A 47 -5.40 2.91 31.45
N ALA A 48 -4.69 3.27 32.51
CA ALA A 48 -3.91 2.31 33.30
C ALA A 48 -4.77 1.21 33.98
N GLU A 49 -6.09 1.37 34.00
CA GLU A 49 -7.02 0.36 34.52
C GLU A 49 -7.43 -0.68 33.46
N LEU A 50 -7.26 -0.37 32.17
CA LEU A 50 -7.70 -1.21 31.06
C LEU A 50 -6.56 -2.06 30.47
N GLY A 51 -5.33 -1.55 30.44
CA GLY A 51 -4.18 -2.31 29.91
C GLY A 51 -3.02 -1.45 29.43
N GLU A 52 -2.04 -2.11 28.81
CA GLU A 52 -0.82 -1.50 28.25
C GLU A 52 -0.62 -1.91 26.78
N PRO A 53 -0.12 -1.01 25.90
CA PRO A 53 0.04 -1.34 24.50
C PRO A 53 1.00 -2.51 24.26
N TYR A 54 0.65 -3.42 23.36
CA TYR A 54 1.48 -4.55 22.96
C TYR A 54 1.49 -4.76 21.43
N LEU A 55 2.62 -5.23 20.90
CA LEU A 55 2.77 -5.47 19.47
C LEU A 55 1.97 -6.70 19.06
N LEU A 56 1.00 -6.53 18.16
CA LEU A 56 0.27 -7.63 17.52
C LEU A 56 1.09 -8.24 16.39
N GLN A 57 1.59 -7.39 15.49
CA GLN A 57 2.39 -7.81 14.35
C GLN A 57 3.23 -6.68 13.75
N ALA A 58 4.20 -7.08 12.95
CA ALA A 58 4.99 -6.17 12.12
C ALA A 58 5.34 -6.87 10.81
N GLY A 59 5.47 -6.09 9.74
CA GLY A 59 5.87 -6.60 8.43
C GLY A 59 6.83 -5.65 7.73
N GLU A 60 7.66 -6.21 6.85
CA GLU A 60 8.66 -5.48 6.06
C GLU A 60 8.34 -5.57 4.58
N ILE A 61 8.45 -4.44 3.87
CA ILE A 61 8.24 -4.38 2.43
C ILE A 61 9.60 -4.57 1.73
N ARG A 62 9.94 -5.82 1.45
CA ARG A 62 11.19 -6.24 0.80
C ARG A 62 10.88 -7.09 -0.44
N PRO A 63 10.58 -6.46 -1.60
CA PRO A 63 10.17 -7.21 -2.79
C PRO A 63 11.29 -8.10 -3.34
N ASP A 64 12.55 -7.67 -3.20
CA ASP A 64 13.71 -8.41 -3.68
C ASP A 64 15.00 -8.04 -2.89
N SER A 65 16.17 -8.40 -3.44
CA SER A 65 17.49 -8.19 -2.85
C SER A 65 18.13 -6.82 -3.10
N ASP A 66 17.62 -5.97 -4.00
CA ASP A 66 18.23 -4.67 -4.37
C ASP A 66 17.28 -3.47 -4.22
N THR A 67 15.97 -3.67 -4.14
CA THR A 67 15.01 -2.57 -3.99
C THR A 67 14.94 -2.06 -2.56
N HIS A 68 15.06 -0.74 -2.44
CA HIS A 68 14.82 0.01 -1.22
C HIS A 68 13.37 0.50 -1.19
N THR A 69 12.77 0.53 0.00
CA THR A 69 11.42 1.05 0.21
C THR A 69 11.45 2.15 1.29
N PHE A 70 10.71 3.23 1.06
CA PHE A 70 10.83 4.49 1.81
C PHE A 70 9.46 5.10 2.09
N PHE A 71 9.39 5.86 3.18
CA PHE A 71 8.24 6.69 3.57
C PHE A 71 6.88 5.98 3.52
N PRO A 72 6.74 4.87 4.27
CA PRO A 72 5.44 4.23 4.42
C PRO A 72 4.44 5.18 5.09
N ALA A 73 3.37 5.50 4.37
CA ALA A 73 2.14 6.08 4.90
C ALA A 73 1.11 4.96 5.06
N ILE A 74 0.63 4.77 6.29
CA ILE A 74 -0.26 3.65 6.63
C ILE A 74 -1.64 4.17 6.98
N ALA A 75 -2.66 3.48 6.46
CA ALA A 75 -4.03 3.81 6.79
C ALA A 75 -4.90 2.56 6.86
N VAL A 76 -5.96 2.61 7.67
CA VAL A 76 -6.77 1.44 8.03
C VAL A 76 -8.25 1.84 8.10
N ASN A 77 -9.09 1.15 7.34
CA ASN A 77 -10.53 1.40 7.35
C ASN A 77 -11.23 0.78 8.57
N GLY A 78 -12.54 1.01 8.68
CA GLY A 78 -13.39 0.48 9.76
C GLY A 78 -13.52 -1.03 9.77
N GLU A 79 -13.31 -1.70 8.63
CA GLU A 79 -13.28 -3.15 8.52
C GLU A 79 -11.93 -3.76 8.93
N GLY A 80 -10.91 -2.93 9.21
CA GLY A 80 -9.57 -3.39 9.55
C GLY A 80 -8.71 -3.73 8.33
N ARG A 81 -9.15 -3.41 7.11
CA ARG A 81 -8.29 -3.47 5.92
C ARG A 81 -7.25 -2.35 6.04
N ALA A 82 -5.98 -2.71 5.98
CA ALA A 82 -4.87 -1.78 6.06
C ALA A 82 -4.20 -1.61 4.70
N ALA A 83 -3.68 -0.42 4.43
CA ALA A 83 -2.89 -0.13 3.24
C ALA A 83 -1.64 0.66 3.62
N VAL A 84 -0.53 0.33 2.97
CA VAL A 84 0.72 1.07 3.08
C VAL A 84 1.07 1.63 1.72
N VAL A 85 1.04 2.96 1.58
CA VAL A 85 1.58 3.68 0.44
C VAL A 85 3.05 3.97 0.72
N TYR A 86 3.94 3.66 -0.22
CA TYR A 86 5.37 3.82 -0.04
C TYR A 86 6.05 4.12 -1.37
N SER A 87 7.26 4.66 -1.30
CA SER A 87 8.12 4.79 -2.47
C SER A 87 9.08 3.61 -2.53
N ARG A 88 9.31 3.04 -3.72
CA ARG A 88 10.39 2.09 -3.99
C ARG A 88 11.42 2.72 -4.93
N SER A 89 12.67 2.31 -4.81
CA SER A 89 13.70 2.59 -5.83
C SER A 89 14.83 1.57 -5.77
N SER A 90 15.55 1.41 -6.87
CA SER A 90 16.75 0.60 -6.96
C SER A 90 17.80 1.31 -7.83
N SER A 91 18.89 0.60 -8.14
CA SER A 91 19.93 1.08 -9.05
C SER A 91 19.47 1.14 -10.53
N THR A 92 18.39 0.43 -10.88
CA THR A 92 17.91 0.27 -12.26
C THR A 92 16.52 0.84 -12.52
N GLU A 93 15.85 1.37 -11.50
CA GLU A 93 14.50 1.93 -11.61
C GLU A 93 14.43 3.34 -11.03
N PHE A 94 13.55 4.16 -11.60
CA PHE A 94 13.21 5.44 -10.99
C PHE A 94 12.42 5.22 -9.70
N PRO A 95 12.38 6.23 -8.81
CA PRO A 95 11.48 6.18 -7.67
C PRO A 95 10.03 6.00 -8.12
N THR A 96 9.38 4.96 -7.62
CA THR A 96 8.01 4.59 -7.96
C THR A 96 7.16 4.63 -6.71
N LEU A 97 5.97 5.21 -6.81
CA LEU A 97 4.97 5.20 -5.76
C LEU A 97 4.14 3.92 -5.89
N GLU A 98 4.09 3.14 -4.82
CA GLU A 98 3.34 1.89 -4.75
C GLU A 98 2.42 1.88 -3.52
N VAL A 99 1.44 0.98 -3.56
CA VAL A 99 0.62 0.62 -2.42
C VAL A 99 0.58 -0.88 -2.26
N ALA A 100 0.61 -1.36 -1.03
CA ALA A 100 0.29 -2.75 -0.69
C ALA A 100 -0.75 -2.78 0.43
N GLY A 101 -1.81 -3.56 0.24
CA GLY A 101 -2.91 -3.71 1.19
C GLY A 101 -2.87 -5.02 1.96
N ARG A 102 -3.65 -5.12 3.04
CA ARG A 102 -3.96 -6.38 3.72
C ARG A 102 -5.36 -6.39 4.30
N PHE A 103 -5.95 -7.58 4.35
CA PHE A 103 -7.16 -7.90 5.08
C PHE A 103 -6.85 -8.30 6.53
N PRO A 104 -7.82 -8.20 7.46
CA PRO A 104 -7.66 -8.67 8.83
C PRO A 104 -7.22 -10.14 8.92
N ASP A 105 -7.76 -10.99 8.04
CA ASP A 105 -7.54 -12.44 8.03
C ASP A 105 -6.28 -12.88 7.28
N ASP A 106 -5.53 -11.93 6.68
CA ASP A 106 -4.24 -12.23 6.05
C ASP A 106 -3.24 -12.74 7.09
N ALA A 107 -2.31 -13.60 6.64
CA ALA A 107 -1.25 -14.12 7.49
C ALA A 107 -0.49 -12.99 8.21
N PRO A 108 -0.23 -13.10 9.53
CA PRO A 108 0.43 -12.04 10.27
C PRO A 108 1.78 -11.62 9.68
N GLY A 109 2.03 -10.32 9.63
CA GLY A 109 3.26 -9.72 9.12
C GLY A 109 3.37 -9.68 7.59
N THR A 110 2.30 -10.03 6.87
CA THR A 110 2.26 -9.97 5.40
C THR A 110 1.37 -8.85 4.88
N LEU A 111 1.72 -8.36 3.68
CA LEU A 111 0.87 -7.55 2.83
C LEU A 111 0.62 -8.32 1.54
N GLY A 112 -0.47 -8.02 0.85
CA GLY A 112 -0.77 -8.52 -0.49
C GLY A 112 0.22 -7.99 -1.54
N ALA A 113 0.00 -8.40 -2.79
CA ALA A 113 0.81 -7.94 -3.91
C ALA A 113 0.69 -6.41 -4.06
N PRO A 114 1.81 -5.71 -4.33
CA PRO A 114 1.78 -4.26 -4.49
C PRO A 114 1.19 -3.84 -5.84
N LEU A 115 0.57 -2.66 -5.86
CA LEU A 115 0.12 -1.97 -7.06
C LEU A 115 0.96 -0.70 -7.27
N THR A 116 1.37 -0.43 -8.51
CA THR A 116 2.02 0.82 -8.88
C THR A 116 0.97 1.93 -8.99
N LEU A 117 1.15 3.00 -8.22
CA LEU A 117 0.31 4.19 -8.25
C LEU A 117 0.82 5.21 -9.27
N ALA A 118 2.14 5.46 -9.27
CA ALA A 118 2.77 6.36 -10.23
C ALA A 118 4.28 6.13 -10.31
N VAL A 119 4.90 6.49 -11.44
CA VAL A 119 6.32 6.26 -11.72
C VAL A 119 7.00 7.61 -12.01
N SER A 120 8.11 7.90 -11.32
CA SER A 120 8.96 9.06 -11.66
C SER A 120 9.59 8.87 -13.05
N ASP A 121 9.76 9.95 -13.81
CA ASP A 121 10.37 9.92 -15.15
C ASP A 121 11.76 10.59 -15.19
N ALA A 122 12.31 10.94 -14.04
CA ALA A 122 13.69 11.39 -13.89
C ALA A 122 14.33 10.95 -12.56
N VAL A 123 15.67 10.99 -12.50
CA VAL A 123 16.41 10.83 -11.24
C VAL A 123 16.42 12.18 -10.51
N PRO A 124 16.14 12.21 -9.19
CA PRO A 124 16.35 13.39 -8.37
C PRO A 124 17.71 14.04 -8.61
N GLY A 125 17.71 15.33 -8.91
CA GLY A 125 18.92 16.07 -9.27
C GLY A 125 19.29 17.12 -8.22
N SER A 126 20.53 17.05 -7.72
CA SER A 126 21.31 18.22 -7.29
C SER A 126 22.81 17.91 -7.44
N PRO A 127 23.65 18.85 -7.91
CA PRO A 127 25.09 18.63 -7.94
C PRO A 127 25.66 18.61 -6.52
N GLY A 128 26.04 17.43 -6.02
CA GLY A 128 27.02 17.29 -4.94
C GLY A 128 26.61 16.58 -3.64
N ASP A 129 25.32 16.36 -3.35
CA ASP A 129 24.91 15.79 -2.05
C ASP A 129 23.70 14.85 -2.12
N VAL A 130 23.63 13.98 -1.12
CA VAL A 130 22.57 13.01 -0.79
C VAL A 130 21.16 13.51 -1.14
N TYR A 131 20.40 12.69 -1.90
CA TYR A 131 19.06 13.02 -2.40
C TYR A 131 18.00 12.88 -1.32
N ARG A 132 17.61 13.98 -0.69
CA ARG A 132 16.44 14.05 0.20
C ARG A 132 15.18 13.64 -0.56
N TRP A 133 14.33 12.82 0.02
CA TRP A 133 13.11 12.30 -0.61
C TRP A 133 12.00 12.18 0.43
N GLY A 134 10.74 12.10 -0.01
CA GLY A 134 9.60 11.49 0.66
C GLY A 134 8.93 12.30 1.75
N ASP A 135 9.14 13.61 1.75
CA ASP A 135 8.42 14.48 2.66
C ASP A 135 6.91 14.45 2.38
N TYR A 136 6.10 14.35 3.43
CA TYR A 136 4.64 14.48 3.38
C TYR A 136 3.88 13.36 2.64
N PHE A 137 4.41 12.12 2.64
CA PHE A 137 3.57 10.97 2.30
C PHE A 137 2.49 10.82 3.36
N ASP A 138 1.25 10.63 2.92
CA ASP A 138 0.13 10.38 3.81
C ASP A 138 -0.94 9.53 3.10
N ALA A 139 -1.71 8.80 3.89
CA ALA A 139 -2.85 8.04 3.43
C ALA A 139 -3.95 8.12 4.48
N THR A 140 -5.20 8.27 4.04
CA THR A 140 -6.35 8.40 4.94
C THR A 140 -7.64 8.00 4.24
N MET A 141 -8.70 7.74 5.01
CA MET A 141 -9.96 7.21 4.49
C MET A 141 -10.81 8.39 4.03
N ASP A 142 -11.63 8.17 3.00
CA ASP A 142 -12.67 9.12 2.67
C ASP A 142 -13.68 9.17 3.82
N PRO A 143 -14.01 10.36 4.36
CA PRO A 143 -14.94 10.48 5.48
C PRO A 143 -16.39 10.13 5.13
N LEU A 144 -16.74 10.06 3.84
CA LEU A 144 -18.06 9.67 3.35
C LEU A 144 -18.11 8.23 2.83
N ASP A 145 -16.95 7.66 2.50
CA ASP A 145 -16.79 6.27 2.07
C ASP A 145 -15.55 5.64 2.74
N ASP A 146 -15.78 4.98 3.87
CA ASP A 146 -14.71 4.44 4.70
C ASP A 146 -13.90 3.33 3.99
N GLN A 147 -14.37 2.78 2.87
CA GLN A 147 -13.63 1.81 2.07
C GLN A 147 -12.71 2.46 1.01
N LEU A 148 -12.87 3.75 0.72
CA LEU A 148 -12.02 4.50 -0.19
C LEU A 148 -10.84 5.13 0.55
N PHE A 149 -9.64 4.86 0.08
CA PHE A 149 -8.41 5.42 0.63
C PHE A 149 -7.94 6.55 -0.29
N TRP A 150 -7.63 7.72 0.28
CA TRP A 150 -6.89 8.79 -0.38
C TRP A 150 -5.42 8.70 -0.02
N PHE A 151 -4.56 9.07 -0.96
CA PHE A 151 -3.12 9.18 -0.69
C PHE A 151 -2.52 10.46 -1.30
N ILE A 152 -1.39 10.85 -0.73
CA ILE A 152 -0.48 11.82 -1.30
C ILE A 152 0.94 11.24 -1.29
N GLY A 153 1.67 11.41 -2.38
CA GLY A 153 3.04 10.94 -2.54
C GLY A 153 3.89 11.88 -3.38
N GLU A 154 5.19 11.64 -3.38
CA GLU A 154 6.18 12.43 -4.12
C GLU A 154 6.71 11.63 -5.31
N LEU A 155 6.86 12.34 -6.43
CA LEU A 155 7.50 11.89 -7.66
C LEU A 155 8.57 12.88 -8.09
N TYR A 156 9.40 12.48 -9.04
CA TYR A 156 10.39 13.35 -9.63
C TYR A 156 10.39 13.28 -11.15
N GLY A 157 10.32 14.45 -11.79
CA GLY A 157 10.37 14.54 -13.23
C GLY A 157 11.41 15.55 -13.75
N PRO A 158 11.49 15.76 -15.08
CA PRO A 158 12.47 16.64 -15.71
C PRO A 158 12.47 18.08 -15.18
N ASN A 159 11.34 18.53 -14.62
CA ASN A 159 11.15 19.86 -14.06
C ASN A 159 11.26 19.93 -12.52
N GLY A 160 11.67 18.83 -11.87
CA GLY A 160 11.81 18.73 -10.42
C GLY A 160 10.72 17.91 -9.74
N TRP A 161 10.52 18.19 -8.45
CA TRP A 161 9.56 17.50 -7.59
C TRP A 161 8.11 17.67 -8.04
N GLN A 162 7.35 16.59 -7.92
CA GLN A 162 5.93 16.52 -8.24
C GLN A 162 5.17 15.84 -7.09
N THR A 163 3.91 16.20 -6.92
CA THR A 163 3.00 15.56 -5.97
C THR A 163 1.99 14.73 -6.74
N GLU A 164 1.86 13.47 -6.35
CA GLU A 164 0.78 12.60 -6.80
C GLU A 164 -0.31 12.55 -5.74
N ILE A 165 -1.56 12.68 -6.17
CA ILE A 165 -2.74 12.55 -5.30
C ILE A 165 -3.73 11.65 -6.03
N GLY A 166 -4.15 10.59 -5.36
CA GLY A 166 -5.12 9.66 -5.93
C GLY A 166 -5.88 8.94 -4.85
N SER A 167 -6.69 7.98 -5.29
CA SER A 167 -7.47 7.12 -4.40
C SER A 167 -7.45 5.67 -4.86
N PHE A 168 -7.60 4.75 -3.93
CA PHE A 168 -7.69 3.31 -4.19
C PHE A 168 -8.61 2.61 -3.19
N ARG A 169 -8.98 1.37 -3.45
CA ARG A 169 -9.62 0.47 -2.49
C ARG A 169 -8.75 -0.78 -2.30
N VAL A 170 -8.75 -1.32 -1.08
CA VAL A 170 -8.18 -2.66 -0.82
C VAL A 170 -9.29 -3.68 -1.01
N ALA A 171 -9.28 -4.37 -2.15
CA ALA A 171 -10.29 -5.34 -2.54
C ALA A 171 -9.66 -6.71 -2.84
N LEU A 172 -10.47 -7.76 -2.84
CA LEU A 172 -10.03 -9.09 -3.26
C LEU A 172 -9.94 -9.14 -4.80
N VAL A 173 -8.94 -9.84 -5.33
CA VAL A 173 -8.83 -10.04 -6.78
C VAL A 173 -9.98 -10.92 -7.25
N GLY A 174 -10.93 -10.34 -7.98
CA GLY A 174 -12.15 -11.00 -8.45
C GLY A 174 -13.42 -10.57 -7.70
N ASP A 175 -13.32 -9.76 -6.65
CA ASP A 175 -14.46 -9.06 -6.03
C ASP A 175 -14.72 -7.79 -6.85
N ILE A 176 -15.36 -7.96 -8.00
CA ILE A 176 -15.60 -6.89 -8.99
C ILE A 176 -16.73 -5.97 -8.51
N ASN A 177 -17.66 -6.51 -7.72
CA ASN A 177 -18.79 -5.74 -7.22
C ASN A 177 -18.50 -5.01 -5.89
N GLY A 178 -17.41 -5.36 -5.20
CA GLY A 178 -16.92 -4.70 -3.99
C GLY A 178 -17.63 -5.12 -2.71
N ASP A 179 -18.33 -6.26 -2.68
CA ASP A 179 -19.06 -6.75 -1.50
C ASP A 179 -18.19 -7.55 -0.52
N GLY A 180 -16.91 -7.75 -0.85
CA GLY A 180 -15.96 -8.50 -0.03
C GLY A 180 -16.02 -10.01 -0.24
N LEU A 181 -16.81 -10.50 -1.18
CA LEU A 181 -16.88 -11.91 -1.58
C LEU A 181 -16.49 -12.05 -3.06
N ILE A 182 -16.19 -13.28 -3.48
CA ILE A 182 -15.92 -13.61 -4.88
C ILE A 182 -16.89 -14.71 -5.26
N ASP A 183 -18.05 -14.30 -5.78
CA ASP A 183 -19.19 -15.18 -5.96
C ASP A 183 -19.90 -15.04 -7.33
N GLY A 184 -21.11 -15.57 -7.41
CA GLY A 184 -21.92 -15.53 -8.63
C GLY A 184 -22.27 -14.13 -9.12
N GLN A 185 -22.26 -13.12 -8.23
CA GLN A 185 -22.50 -11.72 -8.58
C GLN A 185 -21.30 -11.13 -9.31
N ASP A 186 -20.07 -11.42 -8.85
CA ASP A 186 -18.84 -11.02 -9.54
C ASP A 186 -18.73 -11.69 -10.90
N LEU A 187 -19.04 -12.99 -10.96
CA LEU A 187 -19.10 -13.70 -12.24
C LEU A 187 -20.12 -13.06 -13.18
N ALA A 188 -21.29 -12.67 -12.69
CA ALA A 188 -22.30 -12.02 -13.50
C ALA A 188 -21.82 -10.65 -14.04
N LYS A 189 -21.09 -9.89 -13.22
CA LYS A 189 -20.47 -8.61 -13.62
C LYS A 189 -19.35 -8.81 -14.64
N LEU A 190 -18.44 -9.76 -14.41
CA LEU A 190 -17.39 -10.11 -15.37
C LEU A 190 -18.00 -10.49 -16.73
N LEU A 191 -19.06 -11.31 -16.72
CA LEU A 191 -19.74 -11.72 -17.95
C LEU A 191 -20.52 -10.57 -18.62
N SER A 192 -20.99 -9.57 -17.87
CA SER A 192 -21.63 -8.40 -18.48
C SER A 192 -20.64 -7.51 -19.23
N ASP A 193 -19.37 -7.54 -18.81
CA ASP A 193 -18.29 -6.76 -19.41
C ASP A 193 -17.47 -7.56 -20.43
N TRP A 194 -17.93 -8.76 -20.79
CA TRP A 194 -17.15 -9.64 -21.65
C TRP A 194 -16.78 -8.99 -22.99
N GLY A 195 -15.47 -8.95 -23.28
CA GLY A 195 -14.91 -8.34 -24.48
C GLY A 195 -14.76 -6.82 -24.44
N THR A 196 -15.01 -6.17 -23.30
CA THR A 196 -14.68 -4.76 -23.08
C THR A 196 -13.26 -4.60 -22.52
N ASP A 197 -12.82 -3.36 -22.32
CA ASP A 197 -11.60 -2.94 -21.63
C ASP A 197 -11.92 -2.38 -20.23
N ASP A 198 -13.01 -2.84 -19.60
CA ASP A 198 -13.40 -2.39 -18.26
C ASP A 198 -12.32 -2.78 -17.23
N PRO A 199 -11.69 -1.79 -16.56
CA PRO A 199 -10.52 -2.04 -15.73
C PRO A 199 -10.83 -2.79 -14.43
N ASP A 200 -12.08 -2.77 -13.95
CA ASP A 200 -12.47 -3.50 -12.75
C ASP A 200 -12.67 -4.99 -13.06
N SER A 201 -13.01 -5.31 -14.32
CA SER A 201 -13.20 -6.68 -14.82
C SER A 201 -11.98 -7.28 -15.55
N ASP A 202 -11.00 -6.47 -15.97
CA ASP A 202 -9.71 -6.89 -16.59
C ASP A 202 -8.69 -7.28 -15.50
N LEU A 203 -8.99 -8.36 -14.78
CA LEU A 203 -8.22 -8.88 -13.65
C LEU A 203 -6.78 -9.29 -14.01
N ASP A 204 -6.52 -9.71 -15.26
CA ASP A 204 -5.17 -10.08 -15.71
C ASP A 204 -4.39 -8.93 -16.38
N GLY A 205 -5.05 -7.77 -16.55
CA GLY A 205 -4.46 -6.57 -17.14
C GLY A 205 -4.08 -6.73 -18.61
N SER A 206 -4.72 -7.64 -19.34
CA SER A 206 -4.47 -7.87 -20.76
C SER A 206 -5.06 -6.78 -21.67
N GLY A 207 -5.90 -5.91 -21.11
CA GLY A 207 -6.64 -4.87 -21.82
C GLY A 207 -7.94 -5.38 -22.46
N THR A 208 -8.40 -6.59 -22.12
CA THR A 208 -9.68 -7.12 -22.59
C THR A 208 -10.23 -8.17 -21.63
N VAL A 209 -11.46 -7.97 -21.14
CA VAL A 209 -12.18 -8.92 -20.28
C VAL A 209 -12.49 -10.21 -21.07
N ALA A 210 -11.79 -11.29 -20.74
CA ALA A 210 -11.84 -12.56 -21.45
C ALA A 210 -11.60 -13.77 -20.53
N GLY A 211 -11.18 -14.89 -21.14
CA GLY A 211 -10.99 -16.16 -20.44
C GLY A 211 -9.88 -16.15 -19.39
N GLY A 212 -8.92 -15.21 -19.50
CA GLY A 212 -7.88 -14.99 -18.49
C GLY A 212 -8.48 -14.49 -17.18
N ASP A 213 -9.30 -13.45 -17.24
CA ASP A 213 -9.99 -12.86 -16.10
C ASP A 213 -10.95 -13.84 -15.44
N LEU A 214 -11.73 -14.57 -16.24
CA LEU A 214 -12.61 -15.61 -15.72
C LEU A 214 -11.82 -16.67 -14.93
N SER A 215 -10.63 -17.03 -15.40
CA SER A 215 -9.79 -18.01 -14.71
C SER A 215 -9.28 -17.47 -13.38
N LEU A 216 -8.92 -16.19 -13.31
CA LEU A 216 -8.53 -15.52 -12.07
C LEU A 216 -9.68 -15.43 -11.08
N LEU A 217 -10.87 -14.99 -11.52
CA LEU A 217 -12.06 -14.91 -10.68
C LEU A 217 -12.39 -16.28 -10.07
N LEU A 218 -12.48 -17.33 -10.91
CA LEU A 218 -12.81 -18.67 -10.44
C LEU A 218 -11.72 -19.28 -9.53
N SER A 219 -10.46 -18.87 -9.68
CA SER A 219 -9.37 -19.33 -8.81
C SER A 219 -9.43 -18.77 -7.39
N ASN A 220 -10.10 -17.63 -7.21
CA ASN A 220 -10.24 -16.92 -5.94
C ASN A 220 -11.65 -17.02 -5.35
N TRP A 221 -12.52 -17.88 -5.89
CA TRP A 221 -13.90 -18.05 -5.46
C TRP A 221 -14.01 -18.31 -3.95
N SER A 222 -14.94 -17.62 -3.27
CA SER A 222 -15.18 -17.75 -1.83
C SER A 222 -16.60 -18.21 -1.46
#